data_AF-A0ABD3JP39-F1
#
_entry.id   AF-A0ABD3JP39-F1
#
_cell.length_a   1.000
_cell.length_b   1.000
_cell.length_c   1.000
_cell.angle_alpha   90.00
_cell.angle_beta   90.00
_cell.angle_gamma   90.00
#
_symmetry.space_group_name_H-M   'P 1'
#
loop_
_entity.id
_entity.type
_entity.pdbx_description
1 polymer ?
#
loop_
_entity_poly.entity_id
_entity_poly.type
_entity_poly.pdbx_seq_one_letter_code
_entity_poly.pdbx_strand_id
1 'polypeptide(L)'
;MSRFEYPRLTRSEILSFLVDSQIFSNVTAHHLADPTPDFVADLYTQLLIYLDSFQEEDGQMEFAALEQLENPDFHVEMVPRMNLYSRVKEVVASLHCPTQFTVKDLLKPNAERTEIFVSAILNFCFHKDNKMNLLKPIVEELNLLDEQQKEWEAKLSQLNAEIAEYNEARERELPLVQEVDRELKELRQTISELNNHQMSLRTTYRKLKDMTIEMDAKIFNAEHELVQSVQVNAELRSKIVQSPDKLQGSLEEKKLVREDAKNAENLAKRSFEDKNAVMEVFTKVSKKLSKHLMVMQKIQEQVNSAKAIDKDFKALKSKLSDDGILDKSHDANLIELQGREEQLDQLRKQVEKESHAKCEEATREFNNVKMEIKSRKQELEERQRKVESVVGEVDSITSSTNSIRESCAAEQQELLRRCEDIMKEFHQYSHSIGAVLPIA
;
A
#
# COMPACT_ATOMS: atom_id res chain seq x y z
N MET A 1 27.94 -90.31 -15.33
CA MET A 1 28.29 -89.83 -13.98
C MET A 1 29.76 -89.46 -14.00
N SER A 2 30.01 -88.22 -14.41
CA SER A 2 31.28 -87.52 -14.38
C SER A 2 31.58 -87.28 -12.91
N ARG A 3 32.54 -88.04 -12.34
CA ARG A 3 32.99 -87.77 -10.98
C ARG A 3 33.39 -86.30 -10.91
N PHE A 4 32.64 -85.50 -10.14
CA PHE A 4 33.02 -84.13 -9.83
C PHE A 4 34.39 -84.19 -9.14
N GLU A 5 35.42 -83.80 -9.88
CA GLU A 5 36.77 -83.68 -9.37
C GLU A 5 36.90 -82.29 -8.79
N TYR A 6 37.26 -82.23 -7.50
CA TYR A 6 37.43 -80.95 -6.83
C TYR A 6 38.52 -80.14 -7.55
N PRO A 7 38.31 -78.85 -7.83
CA PRO A 7 39.22 -78.08 -8.66
C PRO A 7 40.63 -78.08 -8.07
N ARG A 8 41.58 -78.66 -8.82
CA ARG A 8 43.00 -78.73 -8.47
C ARG A 8 43.76 -77.84 -9.44
N LEU A 9 44.35 -76.77 -8.91
CA LEU A 9 45.20 -75.87 -9.68
C LEU A 9 46.58 -76.50 -9.81
N THR A 10 47.19 -76.34 -10.98
CA THR A 10 48.59 -76.70 -11.18
C THR A 10 49.48 -75.75 -10.38
N ARG A 11 50.70 -76.19 -10.02
CA ARG A 11 51.67 -75.34 -9.32
C ARG A 11 51.93 -74.02 -10.05
N SER A 12 51.93 -74.03 -11.38
CA SER A 12 52.12 -72.81 -12.17
C SER A 12 50.97 -71.82 -12.00
N GLU A 13 49.73 -72.31 -11.97
CA GLU A 13 48.53 -71.48 -11.78
C GLU A 13 48.44 -70.93 -10.35
N ILE A 14 48.82 -71.75 -9.35
CA ILE A 14 48.92 -71.30 -7.96
C ILE A 14 49.94 -70.16 -7.85
N LEU A 15 51.13 -70.32 -8.44
CA LEU A 15 52.18 -69.30 -8.40
C LEU A 15 51.76 -68.02 -9.09
N SER A 16 51.19 -68.12 -10.31
CA SER A 16 50.76 -66.93 -11.04
C SER A 16 49.72 -66.16 -10.24
N PHE A 17 48.72 -66.83 -9.67
CA PHE A 17 47.68 -66.13 -8.90
C PHE A 17 48.22 -65.48 -7.63
N LEU A 18 49.06 -66.18 -6.86
CA LEU A 18 49.62 -65.63 -5.63
C LEU A 18 50.43 -64.35 -5.89
N VAL A 19 51.13 -64.29 -7.02
CA VAL A 19 51.95 -63.13 -7.42
C VAL A 19 51.08 -62.04 -8.06
N ASP A 20 50.21 -62.40 -9.02
CA ASP A 20 49.37 -61.45 -9.76
C ASP A 20 48.39 -60.72 -8.83
N SER A 21 47.81 -61.44 -7.87
CA SER A 21 46.91 -60.89 -6.85
C SER A 21 47.64 -60.26 -5.66
N GLN A 22 48.97 -60.19 -5.70
CA GLN A 22 49.83 -59.63 -4.64
C GLN A 22 49.61 -60.25 -3.25
N ILE A 23 49.17 -61.51 -3.20
CA ILE A 23 48.89 -62.23 -1.95
C ILE A 23 50.21 -62.72 -1.35
N PHE A 24 51.10 -63.28 -2.16
CA PHE A 24 52.37 -63.80 -1.68
C PHE A 24 53.48 -63.74 -2.75
N SER A 25 54.32 -62.72 -2.68
CA SER A 25 55.29 -62.40 -3.74
C SER A 25 56.57 -63.26 -3.74
N ASN A 26 56.92 -63.89 -2.60
CA ASN A 26 58.19 -64.62 -2.44
C ASN A 26 58.05 -66.14 -2.68
N VAL A 27 57.04 -66.57 -3.43
CA VAL A 27 56.75 -67.99 -3.68
C VAL A 27 57.50 -68.52 -4.91
N THR A 28 58.01 -69.75 -4.83
CA THR A 28 58.67 -70.43 -5.97
C THR A 28 58.08 -71.82 -6.16
N ALA A 29 58.24 -72.39 -7.36
CA ALA A 29 57.80 -73.76 -7.65
C ALA A 29 58.44 -74.80 -6.74
N HIS A 30 59.67 -74.55 -6.25
CA HIS A 30 60.34 -75.41 -5.29
C HIS A 30 59.63 -75.40 -3.93
N HIS A 31 59.21 -74.23 -3.43
CA HIS A 31 58.49 -74.13 -2.16
C HIS A 31 57.16 -74.92 -2.15
N LEU A 32 56.49 -75.03 -3.30
CA LEU A 32 55.28 -75.86 -3.44
C LEU A 32 55.59 -77.35 -3.63
N ALA A 33 56.73 -77.69 -4.24
CA ALA A 33 57.15 -79.06 -4.48
C ALA A 33 57.69 -79.74 -3.20
N ASP A 34 58.34 -78.98 -2.33
CA ASP A 34 58.85 -79.42 -1.03
C ASP A 34 58.52 -78.35 0.04
N PRO A 35 57.26 -78.32 0.52
CA PRO A 35 56.82 -77.29 1.46
C PRO A 35 57.49 -77.45 2.82
N THR A 36 58.03 -76.35 3.36
CA THR A 36 58.49 -76.30 4.75
C THR A 36 57.35 -75.86 5.68
N PRO A 37 57.36 -76.26 6.97
CA PRO A 37 56.32 -75.85 7.92
C PRO A 37 56.15 -74.32 8.04
N ASP A 38 57.25 -73.58 8.02
CA ASP A 38 57.21 -72.11 8.13
C ASP A 38 56.67 -71.48 6.84
N PHE A 39 57.08 -71.97 5.67
CA PHE A 39 56.53 -71.51 4.39
C PHE A 39 55.01 -71.72 4.30
N VAL A 40 54.51 -72.89 4.74
CA VAL A 40 53.08 -73.19 4.71
C VAL A 40 52.30 -72.34 5.71
N ALA A 41 52.88 -72.06 6.88
CA ALA A 41 52.28 -71.16 7.85
C ALA A 41 52.14 -69.73 7.29
N ASP A 42 53.20 -69.20 6.68
CA ASP A 42 53.17 -67.88 6.04
C ASP A 42 52.17 -67.85 4.88
N LEU A 43 52.19 -68.86 4.01
CA LEU A 43 51.30 -68.96 2.86
C LEU A 43 49.82 -68.95 3.28
N TYR A 44 49.43 -69.75 4.27
CA TYR A 44 48.05 -69.76 4.76
C TYR A 44 47.68 -68.47 5.47
N THR A 45 48.60 -67.88 6.23
CA THR A 45 48.36 -66.58 6.89
C THR A 45 48.03 -65.51 5.86
N GLN A 46 48.83 -65.39 4.80
CA GLN A 46 48.61 -64.41 3.73
C GLN A 46 47.31 -64.66 2.96
N LEU A 47 46.99 -65.93 2.68
CA LEU A 47 45.72 -66.30 2.06
C LEU A 47 44.51 -65.92 2.93
N LEU A 48 44.61 -66.12 4.24
CA LEU A 48 43.52 -65.80 5.16
C LEU A 48 43.35 -64.28 5.36
N ILE A 49 44.45 -63.52 5.40
CA ILE A 49 44.44 -62.04 5.42
C ILE A 49 43.77 -61.51 4.16
N TYR A 50 44.13 -62.04 3.00
CA TYR A 50 43.51 -61.66 1.73
C TYR A 50 41.99 -61.95 1.70
N LEU A 51 41.57 -63.03 2.34
CA LEU A 51 40.15 -63.34 2.50
C LEU A 51 39.43 -62.45 3.52
N ASP A 52 40.14 -61.59 4.25
CA ASP A 52 39.65 -60.85 5.42
C ASP A 52 39.06 -61.78 6.49
N SER A 53 39.70 -62.94 6.61
CA SER A 53 39.31 -64.01 7.53
C SER A 53 40.30 -64.19 8.67
N PHE A 54 41.43 -63.49 8.64
CA PHE A 54 42.45 -63.50 9.68
C PHE A 54 43.12 -62.14 9.74
N GLN A 55 43.08 -61.50 10.90
CA GLN A 55 43.76 -60.23 11.18
C GLN A 55 45.07 -60.48 11.93
N GLU A 56 46.00 -59.52 11.92
CA GLU A 56 47.28 -59.68 12.65
C GLU A 56 47.07 -59.91 14.16
N GLU A 57 45.97 -59.40 14.73
CA GLU A 57 45.55 -59.63 16.12
C GLU A 57 45.09 -61.07 16.38
N ASP A 58 44.58 -61.80 15.38
CA ASP A 58 44.09 -63.19 15.53
C ASP A 58 45.24 -64.19 15.74
N GLY A 59 46.46 -63.80 15.37
CA GLY A 59 47.68 -64.55 15.67
C GLY A 59 48.16 -64.36 17.12
N GLN A 60 47.63 -63.37 17.84
CA GLN A 60 48.01 -63.06 19.21
C GLN A 60 47.11 -63.76 20.22
N MET A 61 47.64 -63.96 21.43
CA MET A 61 46.83 -64.47 22.53
C MET A 61 46.13 -63.32 23.23
N GLU A 62 44.83 -63.46 23.48
CA GLU A 62 44.09 -62.49 24.30
C GLU A 62 44.71 -62.37 25.70
N PHE A 63 44.84 -61.14 26.20
CA PHE A 63 45.45 -60.86 27.51
C PHE A 63 44.79 -61.65 28.66
N ALA A 64 43.47 -61.88 28.59
CA ALA A 64 42.73 -62.66 29.58
C ALA A 64 43.09 -64.16 29.56
N ALA A 65 43.54 -64.71 28.42
CA ALA A 65 43.94 -66.10 28.30
C ALA A 65 45.39 -66.33 28.79
N LEU A 66 46.26 -65.30 28.70
CA LEU A 66 47.61 -65.34 29.25
C LEU A 66 47.62 -65.52 30.78
N GLU A 67 46.62 -64.96 31.48
CA GLU A 67 46.47 -65.12 32.93
C GLU A 67 46.11 -66.56 33.36
N GLN A 68 45.61 -67.39 32.44
CA GLN A 68 45.19 -68.77 32.72
C GLN A 68 46.25 -69.82 32.39
N LEU A 69 47.34 -69.43 31.72
CA LEU A 69 48.41 -70.34 31.32
C LEU A 69 49.55 -70.34 32.35
N GLU A 70 49.97 -71.55 32.74
CA GLU A 70 51.21 -71.72 33.50
C GLU A 70 52.41 -71.53 32.57
N ASN A 71 53.21 -70.48 32.80
CA ASN A 71 54.39 -70.12 31.99
C ASN A 71 54.05 -69.74 30.52
N PRO A 72 53.37 -68.61 30.31
CA PRO A 72 52.91 -68.17 28.97
C PRO A 72 54.05 -68.06 27.94
N ASP A 73 55.28 -67.77 28.39
CA ASP A 73 56.46 -67.66 27.53
C ASP A 73 56.77 -68.95 26.74
N PHE A 74 56.41 -70.13 27.27
CA PHE A 74 56.61 -71.41 26.55
C PHE A 74 55.57 -71.65 25.45
N HIS A 75 54.51 -70.85 25.40
CA HIS A 75 53.39 -71.02 24.48
C HIS A 75 53.40 -70.01 23.32
N VAL A 76 54.36 -69.09 23.30
CA VAL A 76 54.47 -67.99 22.32
C VAL A 76 54.52 -68.48 20.88
N GLU A 77 55.17 -69.61 20.59
CA GLU A 77 55.24 -70.15 19.22
C GLU A 77 54.08 -71.09 18.87
N MET A 78 53.52 -71.79 19.86
CA MET A 78 52.50 -72.82 19.64
C MET A 78 51.11 -72.23 19.46
N VAL A 79 50.80 -71.16 20.18
CA VAL A 79 49.46 -70.54 20.16
C VAL A 79 49.14 -69.90 18.81
N PRO A 80 50.02 -69.07 18.21
CA PRO A 80 49.77 -68.55 16.87
C PRO A 80 49.59 -69.66 15.82
N ARG A 81 50.40 -70.75 15.93
CA ARG A 81 50.27 -71.91 15.03
C ARG A 81 48.95 -72.66 15.22
N MET A 82 48.45 -72.77 16.44
CA MET A 82 47.16 -73.42 16.72
C MET A 82 45.96 -72.55 16.32
N ASN A 83 46.06 -71.23 16.49
CA ASN A 83 45.07 -70.28 15.99
C ASN A 83 45.00 -70.35 14.46
N LEU A 84 46.16 -70.30 13.79
CA LEU A 84 46.24 -70.48 12.35
C LEU A 84 45.65 -71.82 11.89
N TYR A 85 46.03 -72.93 12.54
CA TYR A 85 45.45 -74.24 12.24
C TYR A 85 43.91 -74.24 12.37
N SER A 86 43.40 -73.70 13.47
CA SER A 86 41.95 -73.66 13.73
C SER A 86 41.26 -72.86 12.63
N ARG A 87 41.83 -71.72 12.25
CA ARG A 87 41.24 -70.85 11.24
C ARG A 87 41.28 -71.43 9.83
N VAL A 88 42.42 -71.98 9.41
CA VAL A 88 42.54 -72.67 8.11
C VAL A 88 41.56 -73.85 8.06
N LYS A 89 41.44 -74.62 9.15
CA LYS A 89 40.49 -75.73 9.22
C LYS A 89 39.05 -75.27 9.03
N GLU A 90 38.64 -74.19 9.70
CA GLU A 90 37.30 -73.60 9.54
C GLU A 90 37.05 -73.17 8.10
N VAL A 91 37.96 -72.39 7.51
CA VAL A 91 37.82 -71.91 6.13
C VAL A 91 37.73 -73.08 5.15
N VAL A 92 38.66 -74.04 5.24
CA VAL A 92 38.66 -75.23 4.36
C VAL A 92 37.36 -76.05 4.52
N ALA A 93 36.81 -76.15 5.74
CA ALA A 93 35.54 -76.81 5.99
C ALA A 93 34.36 -76.06 5.36
N SER A 94 34.32 -74.72 5.47
CA SER A 94 33.31 -73.87 4.82
C SER A 94 33.35 -73.94 3.30
N LEU A 95 34.53 -74.20 2.72
CA LEU A 95 34.72 -74.44 1.28
C LEU A 95 34.32 -75.85 0.82
N HIS A 96 33.78 -76.67 1.74
CA HIS A 96 33.37 -78.05 1.48
C HIS A 96 34.48 -78.88 0.81
N CYS A 97 35.74 -78.63 1.17
CA CYS A 97 36.87 -79.40 0.65
C CYS A 97 36.72 -80.88 1.08
N PRO A 98 36.85 -81.85 0.16
CA PRO A 98 36.68 -83.27 0.48
C PRO A 98 37.78 -83.80 1.41
N THR A 99 38.92 -83.11 1.49
CA THR A 99 40.03 -83.47 2.37
C THR A 99 39.95 -82.70 3.67
N GLN A 100 40.06 -83.38 4.80
CA GLN A 100 40.10 -82.72 6.11
C GLN A 100 41.49 -82.13 6.38
N PHE A 101 41.52 -80.87 6.81
CA PHE A 101 42.73 -80.20 7.28
C PHE A 101 43.07 -80.67 8.71
N THR A 102 44.33 -81.05 8.93
CA THR A 102 44.83 -81.60 10.18
C THR A 102 46.08 -80.86 10.63
N VAL A 103 46.46 -80.97 11.90
CA VAL A 103 47.68 -80.33 12.44
C VAL A 103 48.95 -80.76 11.69
N LYS A 104 48.96 -81.98 11.11
CA LYS A 104 50.09 -82.45 10.29
C LYS A 104 50.28 -81.60 9.03
N ASP A 105 49.21 -81.05 8.48
CA ASP A 105 49.28 -80.23 7.26
C ASP A 105 49.99 -78.90 7.49
N LEU A 106 50.12 -78.47 8.76
CA LEU A 106 50.89 -77.31 9.17
C LEU A 106 52.29 -77.69 9.66
N LEU A 107 52.42 -78.73 10.50
CA LEU A 107 53.70 -79.08 11.14
C LEU A 107 54.61 -79.98 10.28
N LYS A 108 54.04 -80.79 9.39
CA LYS A 108 54.75 -81.71 8.49
C LYS A 108 54.03 -81.73 7.13
N PRO A 109 54.04 -80.59 6.41
CA PRO A 109 53.26 -80.42 5.21
C PRO A 109 53.67 -81.44 4.12
N ASN A 110 52.68 -81.85 3.33
CA ASN A 110 52.86 -82.74 2.20
C ASN A 110 52.47 -81.98 0.92
N ALA A 111 53.33 -82.00 -0.09
CA ALA A 111 53.15 -81.22 -1.32
C ALA A 111 51.77 -81.41 -1.98
N GLU A 112 51.30 -82.65 -2.12
CA GLU A 112 50.00 -82.93 -2.73
C GLU A 112 48.83 -82.43 -1.88
N ARG A 113 48.90 -82.58 -0.56
CA ARG A 113 47.85 -82.07 0.35
C ARG A 113 47.83 -80.54 0.38
N THR A 114 49.00 -79.91 0.44
CA THR A 114 49.13 -78.44 0.39
C THR A 114 48.54 -77.89 -0.91
N GLU A 115 48.81 -78.52 -2.06
CA GLU A 115 48.20 -78.14 -3.33
C GLU A 115 46.67 -78.21 -3.30
N ILE A 116 46.08 -79.27 -2.70
CA ILE A 116 44.63 -79.42 -2.60
C ILE A 116 44.02 -78.27 -1.77
N PHE A 117 44.60 -77.97 -0.61
CA PHE A 117 44.07 -76.91 0.27
C PHE A 117 44.26 -75.52 -0.33
N VAL A 118 45.44 -75.24 -0.90
CA VAL A 118 45.69 -73.95 -1.57
C VAL A 118 44.78 -73.81 -2.79
N SER A 119 44.59 -74.85 -3.58
CA SER A 119 43.65 -74.81 -4.72
C SER A 119 42.22 -74.54 -4.28
N ALA A 120 41.77 -75.15 -3.18
CA ALA A 120 40.45 -74.89 -2.59
C ALA A 120 40.26 -73.41 -2.25
N ILE A 121 41.22 -72.87 -1.49
CA ILE A 121 41.18 -71.49 -1.02
C ILE A 121 41.29 -70.51 -2.19
N LEU A 122 42.22 -70.74 -3.12
CA LEU A 122 42.41 -69.89 -4.29
C LEU A 122 41.20 -69.88 -5.21
N ASN A 123 40.57 -71.04 -5.45
CA ASN A 123 39.33 -71.08 -6.23
C ASN A 123 38.22 -70.22 -5.60
N PHE A 124 38.15 -70.18 -4.28
CA PHE A 124 37.26 -69.25 -3.60
C PHE A 124 37.69 -67.79 -3.74
N CYS A 125 38.99 -67.48 -3.66
CA CYS A 125 39.50 -66.13 -3.95
C CYS A 125 39.08 -65.66 -5.35
N PHE A 126 39.25 -66.50 -6.39
CA PHE A 126 38.78 -66.19 -7.75
C PHE A 126 37.28 -65.90 -7.80
N HIS A 127 36.48 -66.72 -7.10
CA HIS A 127 35.04 -66.50 -7.02
C HIS A 127 34.71 -65.16 -6.33
N LYS A 128 35.34 -64.88 -5.19
CA LYS A 128 35.20 -63.64 -4.42
C LYS A 128 35.54 -62.44 -5.32
N ASP A 129 36.69 -62.42 -5.97
CA ASP A 129 37.12 -61.31 -6.82
C ASP A 129 36.16 -61.06 -7.98
N ASN A 130 35.72 -62.13 -8.65
CA ASN A 130 34.76 -62.01 -9.74
C ASN A 130 33.43 -61.42 -9.23
N LYS A 131 32.95 -61.88 -8.07
CA LYS A 131 31.73 -61.33 -7.45
C LYS A 131 31.92 -59.89 -6.99
N MET A 132 33.06 -59.54 -6.41
CA MET A 132 33.38 -58.17 -5.99
C MET A 132 33.46 -57.22 -7.20
N ASN A 133 34.03 -57.67 -8.32
CA ASN A 133 34.04 -56.90 -9.56
C ASN A 133 32.62 -56.66 -10.11
N LEU A 134 31.71 -57.64 -10.00
CA LEU A 134 30.31 -57.45 -10.36
C LEU A 134 29.56 -56.49 -9.41
N LEU A 135 29.94 -56.47 -8.13
CA LEU A 135 29.35 -55.58 -7.12
C LEU A 135 29.97 -54.17 -7.13
N LYS A 136 31.13 -53.99 -7.75
CA LYS A 136 31.86 -52.72 -7.78
C LYS A 136 31.00 -51.50 -8.20
N PRO A 137 30.17 -51.57 -9.25
CA PRO A 137 29.31 -50.44 -9.61
C PRO A 137 28.30 -50.06 -8.52
N ILE A 138 27.78 -51.05 -7.79
CA ILE A 138 26.83 -50.83 -6.68
C ILE A 138 27.55 -50.15 -5.51
N VAL A 139 28.79 -50.57 -5.21
CA VAL A 139 29.61 -49.95 -4.16
C VAL A 139 29.97 -48.51 -4.54
N GLU A 140 30.31 -48.25 -5.80
CA GLU A 140 30.58 -46.90 -6.31
C GLU A 140 29.33 -46.01 -6.23
N GLU A 141 28.15 -46.52 -6.59
CA GLU A 141 26.88 -45.81 -6.45
C GLU A 141 26.54 -45.52 -4.97
N LEU A 142 26.76 -46.49 -4.08
CA LEU A 142 26.54 -46.31 -2.64
C LEU A 142 27.45 -45.21 -2.08
N ASN A 143 28.73 -45.20 -2.46
CA ASN A 143 29.67 -44.16 -2.04
C ASN A 143 29.23 -42.77 -2.55
N LEU A 144 28.77 -42.67 -3.80
CA LEU A 144 28.23 -41.42 -4.34
C LEU A 144 26.98 -40.95 -3.58
N LEU A 145 26.07 -41.85 -3.23
CA LEU A 145 24.89 -41.53 -2.44
C LEU A 145 25.26 -41.07 -1.02
N ASP A 146 26.26 -41.68 -0.40
CA ASP A 146 26.77 -41.25 0.92
C ASP A 146 27.39 -39.85 0.87
N GLU A 147 28.15 -39.53 -0.18
CA GLU A 147 28.68 -38.19 -0.42
C GLU A 147 27.54 -37.17 -0.62
N GLN A 148 26.54 -37.49 -1.44
CA GLN A 148 25.36 -36.64 -1.64
C GLN A 148 24.57 -36.44 -0.35
N GLN A 149 24.39 -37.49 0.45
CA GLN A 149 23.73 -37.40 1.74
C GLN A 149 24.44 -36.40 2.65
N LYS A 150 25.77 -36.51 2.77
CA LYS A 150 26.60 -35.58 3.57
C LYS A 150 26.48 -34.14 3.08
N GLU A 151 26.43 -33.91 1.77
CA GLU A 151 26.22 -32.57 1.22
C GLU A 151 24.85 -31.99 1.58
N TRP A 152 23.79 -32.79 1.49
CA TRP A 152 22.43 -32.36 1.84
C TRP A 152 22.28 -32.10 3.32
N GLU A 153 22.88 -32.93 4.17
CA GLU A 153 22.91 -32.72 5.62
C GLU A 153 23.63 -31.41 5.98
N ALA A 154 24.74 -31.10 5.32
CA ALA A 154 25.44 -29.84 5.51
C ALA A 154 24.59 -28.62 5.08
N LYS A 155 23.94 -28.68 3.92
CA LYS A 155 23.03 -27.61 3.45
C LYS A 155 21.84 -27.42 4.38
N LEU A 156 21.26 -28.50 4.88
CA LEU A 156 20.15 -28.47 5.83
C LEU A 156 20.59 -27.84 7.16
N SER A 157 21.79 -28.17 7.65
CA SER A 157 22.36 -27.56 8.84
C SER A 157 22.57 -26.05 8.66
N GLN A 158 23.09 -25.62 7.51
CA GLN A 158 23.25 -24.20 7.18
C GLN A 158 21.90 -23.46 7.15
N LEU A 159 20.91 -23.98 6.42
CA LEU A 159 19.59 -23.35 6.32
C LEU A 159 18.90 -23.26 7.69
N ASN A 160 19.04 -24.27 8.54
CA ASN A 160 18.50 -24.23 9.89
C ASN A 160 19.17 -23.17 10.76
N ALA A 161 20.48 -22.94 10.60
CA ALA A 161 21.18 -21.85 11.28
C ALA A 161 20.68 -20.49 10.80
N GLU A 162 20.51 -20.29 9.49
CA GLU A 162 19.94 -19.05 8.92
C GLU A 162 18.51 -18.79 9.45
N ILE A 163 17.66 -19.81 9.49
CA ILE A 163 16.30 -19.71 10.06
C ILE A 163 16.36 -19.30 11.54
N ALA A 164 17.29 -19.87 12.32
CA ALA A 164 17.46 -19.51 13.72
C ALA A 164 17.86 -18.03 13.88
N GLU A 165 18.82 -17.55 13.08
CA GLU A 165 19.23 -16.14 13.08
C GLU A 165 18.08 -15.18 12.74
N TYR A 166 17.27 -15.52 11.73
CA TYR A 166 16.09 -14.72 11.37
C TYR A 166 15.05 -14.68 12.50
N ASN A 167 14.81 -15.82 13.14
CA ASN A 167 13.89 -15.88 14.28
C ASN A 167 14.39 -15.05 15.46
N GLU A 168 15.67 -15.14 15.79
CA GLU A 168 16.28 -14.32 16.85
C GLU A 168 16.22 -12.81 16.52
N ALA A 169 16.47 -12.43 15.26
CA ALA A 169 16.31 -11.04 14.83
C ALA A 169 14.86 -10.57 14.98
N ARG A 170 13.89 -11.38 14.54
CA ARG A 170 12.46 -11.08 14.67
C ARG A 170 12.03 -10.93 16.13
N GLU A 171 12.47 -11.80 17.02
CA GLU A 171 12.16 -11.70 18.46
C GLU A 171 12.79 -10.44 19.10
N ARG A 172 13.99 -10.02 18.65
CA ARG A 172 14.60 -8.75 19.08
C ARG A 172 13.83 -7.52 18.58
N GLU A 173 13.28 -7.58 17.38
CA GLU A 173 12.52 -6.48 16.77
C GLU A 173 11.07 -6.39 17.27
N LEU A 174 10.48 -7.51 17.68
CA LEU A 174 9.11 -7.59 18.18
C LEU A 174 8.76 -6.54 19.25
N PRO A 175 9.56 -6.32 20.33
CA PRO A 175 9.24 -5.29 21.33
C PRO A 175 9.29 -3.87 20.76
N LEU A 176 10.18 -3.60 19.80
CA LEU A 176 10.27 -2.28 19.15
C LEU A 176 9.01 -2.01 18.32
N VAL A 177 8.54 -3.02 17.57
CA VAL A 177 7.29 -2.92 16.80
C VAL A 177 6.09 -2.70 17.73
N GLN A 178 6.02 -3.45 18.83
CA GLN A 178 4.95 -3.29 19.82
C GLN A 178 4.92 -1.90 20.45
N GLU A 179 6.10 -1.33 20.72
CA GLU A 179 6.22 0.02 21.27
C GLU A 179 5.75 1.08 20.26
N VAL A 180 6.19 0.98 19.00
CA VAL A 180 5.73 1.89 17.93
C VAL A 180 4.22 1.76 17.71
N ASP A 181 3.66 0.55 17.77
CA ASP A 181 2.22 0.33 17.67
C ASP A 181 1.45 0.96 18.85
N ARG A 182 2.03 0.92 20.06
CA ARG A 182 1.47 1.58 21.25
C ARG A 182 1.47 3.10 21.05
N GLU A 183 2.60 3.68 20.66
CA GLU A 183 2.72 5.12 20.39
C GLU A 183 1.77 5.58 19.28
N LEU A 184 1.62 4.80 18.21
CA LEU A 184 0.68 5.09 17.13
C LEU A 184 -0.78 5.10 17.61
N LYS A 185 -1.16 4.16 18.49
CA LYS A 185 -2.51 4.13 19.07
C LYS A 185 -2.76 5.36 19.94
N GLU A 186 -1.80 5.72 20.78
CA GLU A 186 -1.88 6.92 21.64
C GLU A 186 -2.00 8.19 20.80
N LEU A 187 -1.15 8.35 19.78
CA LEU A 187 -1.19 9.52 18.90
C LEU A 187 -2.51 9.63 18.13
N ARG A 188 -3.05 8.50 17.64
CA ARG A 188 -4.37 8.47 16.99
C ARG A 188 -5.49 8.90 17.95
N GLN A 189 -5.42 8.46 19.20
CA GLN A 189 -6.37 8.89 20.22
C GLN A 189 -6.26 10.40 20.48
N THR A 190 -5.06 10.92 20.67
CA THR A 190 -4.84 12.36 20.88
C THR A 190 -5.35 13.20 19.70
N ILE A 191 -5.10 12.76 18.45
CA ILE A 191 -5.64 13.43 17.25
C ILE A 191 -7.16 13.46 17.27
N SER A 192 -7.81 12.34 17.63
CA SER A 192 -9.26 12.26 17.75
C SER A 192 -9.81 13.24 18.80
N GLU A 193 -9.18 13.27 19.99
CA GLU A 193 -9.54 14.19 21.07
C GLU A 193 -9.36 15.66 20.67
N LEU A 194 -8.25 16.00 20.04
CA LEU A 194 -7.97 17.35 19.53
C LEU A 194 -8.97 17.77 18.44
N ASN A 195 -9.34 16.87 17.53
CA ASN A 195 -10.35 17.14 16.51
C ASN A 195 -11.73 17.41 17.13
N ASN A 196 -12.12 16.64 18.15
CA ASN A 196 -13.35 16.86 18.89
C ASN A 196 -13.32 18.22 19.62
N HIS A 197 -12.18 18.56 20.24
CA HIS A 197 -11.99 19.85 20.88
C HIS A 197 -12.05 21.01 19.88
N GLN A 198 -11.41 20.88 18.72
CA GLN A 198 -11.47 21.86 17.64
C GLN A 198 -12.91 22.06 17.14
N MET A 199 -13.69 20.98 17.01
CA MET A 199 -15.08 21.07 16.58
C MET A 199 -15.97 21.77 17.61
N SER A 200 -15.76 21.50 18.91
CA SER A 200 -16.49 22.20 19.97
C SER A 200 -16.14 23.69 20.02
N LEU A 201 -14.86 24.05 19.92
CA LEU A 201 -14.37 25.43 19.80
C LEU A 201 -14.94 26.16 18.58
N ARG A 202 -15.00 25.51 17.42
CA ARG A 202 -15.63 26.10 16.22
C ARG A 202 -17.12 26.38 16.45
N THR A 203 -17.80 25.48 17.17
CA THR A 203 -19.21 25.64 17.49
C THR A 203 -19.44 26.79 18.46
N THR A 204 -18.62 26.92 19.52
CA THR A 204 -18.72 28.04 20.46
C THR A 204 -18.34 29.37 19.80
N TYR A 205 -17.30 29.40 18.96
CA TYR A 205 -16.93 30.58 18.18
C TYR A 205 -18.08 31.05 17.28
N ARG A 206 -18.75 30.13 16.58
CA ARG A 206 -19.91 30.49 15.74
C ARG A 206 -21.04 31.09 16.58
N LYS A 207 -21.37 30.49 17.72
CA LYS A 207 -22.39 31.03 18.64
C LYS A 207 -22.03 32.43 19.14
N LEU A 208 -20.77 32.64 19.53
CA LEU A 208 -20.31 33.96 19.97
C LEU A 208 -20.39 34.99 18.85
N LYS A 209 -19.99 34.61 17.63
CA LYS A 209 -20.12 35.48 16.45
C LYS A 209 -21.57 35.86 16.15
N ASP A 210 -22.48 34.89 16.22
CA ASP A 210 -23.92 35.14 16.01
C ASP A 210 -24.47 36.07 17.10
N MET A 211 -24.07 35.87 18.37
CA MET A 211 -24.40 36.79 19.47
C MET A 211 -23.83 38.19 19.25
N THR A 212 -22.61 38.32 18.74
CA THR A 212 -22.02 39.63 18.41
C THR A 212 -22.86 40.35 17.35
N ILE A 213 -23.22 39.66 16.26
CA ILE A 213 -24.07 40.23 15.20
C ILE A 213 -25.44 40.64 15.78
N GLU A 214 -26.04 39.83 16.64
CA GLU A 214 -27.31 40.15 17.29
C GLU A 214 -27.19 41.39 18.21
N MET A 215 -26.11 41.48 18.99
CA MET A 215 -25.86 42.63 19.86
C MET A 215 -25.59 43.90 19.05
N ASP A 216 -24.83 43.83 17.96
CA ASP A 216 -24.60 44.96 17.05
C ASP A 216 -25.91 45.46 16.44
N ALA A 217 -26.80 44.55 16.03
CA ALA A 217 -28.13 44.91 15.54
C ALA A 217 -28.99 45.58 16.62
N LYS A 218 -28.93 45.11 17.88
CA LYS A 218 -29.60 45.75 19.02
C LYS A 218 -29.03 47.13 19.31
N ILE A 219 -27.72 47.30 19.25
CA ILE A 219 -27.05 48.60 19.42
C ILE A 219 -27.52 49.56 18.33
N PHE A 220 -27.48 49.15 17.06
CA PHE A 220 -27.94 49.97 15.94
C PHE A 220 -29.41 50.39 16.08
N ASN A 221 -30.29 49.46 16.48
CA ASN A 221 -31.69 49.79 16.73
C ASN A 221 -31.87 50.78 17.89
N ALA A 222 -31.14 50.60 19.00
CA ALA A 222 -31.19 51.51 20.13
C ALA A 222 -30.64 52.90 19.78
N GLU A 223 -29.58 52.98 18.97
CA GLU A 223 -29.06 54.24 18.44
C GLU A 223 -30.10 54.95 17.55
N HIS A 224 -30.77 54.20 16.67
CA HIS A 224 -31.84 54.74 15.83
C HIS A 224 -33.02 55.25 16.66
N GLU A 225 -33.49 54.48 17.64
CA GLU A 225 -34.54 54.89 18.58
C GLU A 225 -34.14 56.14 19.38
N LEU A 226 -32.88 56.22 19.82
CA LEU A 226 -32.35 57.39 20.51
C LEU A 226 -32.37 58.62 19.60
N VAL A 227 -31.89 58.51 18.36
CA VAL A 227 -31.91 59.60 17.38
C VAL A 227 -33.35 60.06 17.10
N GLN A 228 -34.27 59.11 16.89
CA GLN A 228 -35.69 59.43 16.67
C GLN A 228 -36.29 60.13 17.90
N SER A 229 -36.00 59.65 19.11
CA SER A 229 -36.43 60.27 20.36
C SER A 229 -35.87 61.68 20.52
N VAL A 230 -34.59 61.91 20.20
CA VAL A 230 -33.96 63.24 20.21
C VAL A 230 -34.64 64.17 19.21
N GLN A 231 -34.96 63.69 18.01
CA GLN A 231 -35.65 64.48 16.99
C GLN A 231 -37.08 64.84 17.42
N VAL A 232 -37.86 63.88 17.93
CA VAL A 232 -39.18 64.14 18.50
C VAL A 232 -39.10 65.11 19.68
N ASN A 233 -38.08 64.99 20.54
CA ASN A 233 -37.86 65.92 21.64
C ASN A 233 -37.56 67.33 21.12
N ALA A 234 -36.77 67.47 20.06
CA ALA A 234 -36.52 68.77 19.41
C ALA A 234 -37.80 69.36 18.80
N GLU A 235 -38.63 68.56 18.12
CA GLU A 235 -39.92 68.99 17.60
C GLU A 235 -40.88 69.42 18.71
N LEU A 236 -40.98 68.65 19.79
CA LEU A 236 -41.78 69.01 20.97
C LEU A 236 -41.25 70.29 21.61
N ARG A 237 -39.92 70.44 21.77
CA ARG A 237 -39.28 71.68 22.24
C ARG A 237 -39.59 72.88 21.34
N SER A 238 -39.73 72.69 20.03
CA SER A 238 -40.16 73.79 19.13
C SER A 238 -41.65 74.15 19.28
N LYS A 239 -42.49 73.20 19.71
CA LYS A 239 -43.92 73.43 19.99
C LYS A 239 -44.14 74.03 21.39
N ILE A 240 -43.16 73.94 22.27
CA ILE A 240 -43.18 74.62 23.57
C ILE A 240 -42.88 76.10 23.35
N VAL A 241 -43.77 76.96 23.85
CA VAL A 241 -43.57 78.41 23.87
C VAL A 241 -42.32 78.73 24.69
N GLN A 242 -41.24 79.16 24.03
CA GLN A 242 -39.93 79.35 24.66
C GLN A 242 -39.89 80.52 25.65
N SER A 243 -40.85 81.45 25.58
CA SER A 243 -40.99 82.55 26.55
C SER A 243 -42.45 83.03 26.61
N PRO A 244 -43.26 82.46 27.51
CA PRO A 244 -44.66 82.85 27.70
C PRO A 244 -44.81 84.35 28.01
N ASP A 245 -43.89 84.90 28.80
CA ASP A 245 -43.89 86.32 29.20
C ASP A 245 -43.73 87.29 28.02
N LYS A 246 -42.88 86.96 27.04
CA LYS A 246 -42.70 87.79 25.84
C LYS A 246 -43.93 87.76 24.92
N LEU A 247 -44.59 86.61 24.82
CA LEU A 247 -45.83 86.47 24.04
C LEU A 247 -46.99 87.21 24.70
N GLN A 248 -47.09 87.17 26.03
CA GLN A 248 -48.08 87.94 26.79
C GLN A 248 -47.83 89.45 26.69
N GLY A 249 -46.57 89.89 26.74
CA GLY A 249 -46.20 91.30 26.50
C GLY A 249 -46.56 91.78 25.10
N SER A 250 -46.27 91.01 24.05
CA SER A 250 -46.61 91.39 22.66
C SER A 250 -48.13 91.37 22.39
N LEU A 251 -48.87 90.50 23.08
CA LEU A 251 -50.34 90.47 22.99
C LEU A 251 -50.99 91.71 23.63
N GLU A 252 -50.49 92.14 24.80
CA GLU A 252 -50.94 93.36 25.47
C GLU A 252 -50.52 94.62 24.70
N GLU A 253 -49.33 94.64 24.10
CA GLU A 253 -48.91 95.72 23.19
C GLU A 253 -49.81 95.80 21.95
N LYS A 254 -50.17 94.66 21.34
CA LYS A 254 -51.12 94.65 20.20
C LYS A 254 -52.54 95.06 20.60
N LYS A 255 -52.95 94.84 21.85
CA LYS A 255 -54.22 95.40 22.37
C LYS A 255 -54.15 96.93 22.45
N LEU A 256 -53.07 97.47 22.99
CA LEU A 256 -52.83 98.93 23.05
C LEU A 256 -52.86 99.56 21.65
N VAL A 257 -52.16 98.98 20.68
CA VAL A 257 -52.15 99.46 19.29
C VAL A 257 -53.55 99.41 18.66
N ARG A 258 -54.35 98.39 18.96
CA ARG A 258 -55.74 98.28 18.49
C ARG A 258 -56.63 99.36 19.11
N GLU A 259 -56.40 99.70 20.36
CA GLU A 259 -57.17 100.73 21.08
C GLU A 259 -56.83 102.14 20.56
N ASP A 260 -55.55 102.40 20.27
CA ASP A 260 -55.11 103.64 19.62
C ASP A 260 -55.67 103.79 18.20
N ALA A 261 -55.69 102.71 17.40
CA ALA A 261 -56.29 102.73 16.07
C ALA A 261 -57.80 103.06 16.11
N LYS A 262 -58.52 102.55 17.11
CA LYS A 262 -59.94 102.82 17.32
C LYS A 262 -60.20 104.27 17.76
N ASN A 263 -59.30 104.86 18.55
CA ASN A 263 -59.37 106.28 18.92
C ASN A 263 -59.08 107.21 17.74
N ALA A 264 -58.13 106.84 16.88
CA ALA A 264 -57.82 107.56 15.64
C ALA A 264 -59.01 107.53 14.65
N GLU A 265 -59.70 106.40 14.52
CA GLU A 265 -60.93 106.27 13.72
C GLU A 265 -62.03 107.24 14.21
N ASN A 266 -62.25 107.33 15.52
CA ASN A 266 -63.24 108.23 16.11
C ASN A 266 -62.91 109.72 15.89
N LEU A 267 -61.62 110.09 15.92
CA LEU A 267 -61.16 111.44 15.59
C LEU A 267 -61.36 111.78 14.11
N ALA A 268 -61.08 110.83 13.21
CA ALA A 268 -61.30 110.99 11.78
C ALA A 268 -62.80 111.17 11.45
N LYS A 269 -63.69 110.45 12.16
CA LYS A 269 -65.14 110.58 12.01
C LYS A 269 -65.65 111.98 12.40
N ARG A 270 -65.19 112.54 13.53
CA ARG A 270 -65.53 113.92 13.93
C ARG A 270 -65.02 114.96 12.93
N SER A 271 -63.81 114.78 12.42
CA SER A 271 -63.25 115.66 11.39
C SER A 271 -64.05 115.61 10.08
N PHE A 272 -64.59 114.45 9.72
CA PHE A 272 -65.45 114.30 8.55
C PHE A 272 -66.79 115.04 8.73
N GLU A 273 -67.41 114.94 9.90
CA GLU A 273 -68.66 115.64 10.23
C GLU A 273 -68.48 117.17 10.18
N ASP A 274 -67.37 117.71 10.72
CA ASP A 274 -67.04 119.14 10.65
C ASP A 274 -66.82 119.64 9.20
N LYS A 275 -66.09 118.86 8.38
CA LYS A 275 -65.88 119.20 6.97
C LYS A 275 -67.18 119.18 6.16
N ASN A 276 -68.13 118.31 6.53
CA ASN A 276 -69.42 118.24 5.86
C ASN A 276 -70.28 119.49 6.16
N ALA A 277 -70.23 120.03 7.38
CA ALA A 277 -70.88 121.29 7.74
C ALA A 277 -70.32 122.48 6.94
N VAL A 278 -69.01 122.52 6.71
CA VAL A 278 -68.35 123.55 5.87
C VAL A 278 -68.77 123.42 4.40
N MET A 279 -68.89 122.20 3.88
CA MET A 279 -69.36 121.92 2.52
C MET A 279 -70.80 122.42 2.29
N GLU A 280 -71.67 122.34 3.31
CA GLU A 280 -73.07 122.80 3.25
C GLU A 280 -73.19 124.34 3.14
N VAL A 281 -72.24 125.07 3.76
CA VAL A 281 -72.12 126.53 3.62
C VAL A 281 -71.60 126.89 2.23
N PHE A 282 -70.59 126.17 1.72
CA PHE A 282 -70.04 126.39 0.37
C PHE A 282 -71.06 126.11 -0.74
N THR A 283 -71.95 125.12 -0.58
CA THR A 283 -73.01 124.83 -1.56
C THR A 283 -74.07 125.94 -1.63
N LYS A 284 -74.36 126.62 -0.52
CA LYS A 284 -75.25 127.80 -0.50
C LYS A 284 -74.63 129.01 -1.23
N VAL A 285 -73.31 129.20 -1.13
CA VAL A 285 -72.57 130.25 -1.86
C VAL A 285 -72.47 129.92 -3.35
N SER A 286 -72.19 128.66 -3.70
CA SER A 286 -72.08 128.20 -5.09
C SER A 286 -73.39 128.36 -5.87
N LYS A 287 -74.56 128.18 -5.23
CA LYS A 287 -75.88 128.47 -5.84
C LYS A 287 -76.08 129.94 -6.20
N LYS A 288 -75.48 130.90 -5.46
CA LYS A 288 -75.53 132.33 -5.82
C LYS A 288 -74.58 132.66 -6.97
N LEU A 289 -73.42 132.02 -7.03
CA LEU A 289 -72.42 132.21 -8.09
C LEU A 289 -72.89 131.65 -9.44
N SER A 290 -73.60 130.51 -9.42
CA SER A 290 -74.16 129.86 -10.62
C SER A 290 -75.23 130.72 -11.34
N LYS A 291 -75.94 131.61 -10.61
CA LYS A 291 -76.84 132.60 -11.24
C LYS A 291 -76.10 133.70 -11.99
N HIS A 292 -74.91 134.10 -11.53
CA HIS A 292 -74.06 135.06 -12.25
C HIS A 292 -73.37 134.41 -13.47
N LEU A 293 -73.06 133.11 -13.39
CA LEU A 293 -72.43 132.34 -14.47
C LEU A 293 -73.33 132.18 -15.72
N MET A 294 -74.65 132.03 -15.56
CA MET A 294 -75.57 131.93 -16.72
C MET A 294 -75.58 133.16 -17.63
N VAL A 295 -75.35 134.36 -17.07
CA VAL A 295 -75.28 135.60 -17.86
C VAL A 295 -73.98 135.65 -18.67
N MET A 296 -72.92 135.04 -18.15
CA MET A 296 -71.58 134.98 -18.76
C MET A 296 -71.48 133.86 -19.82
N GLN A 297 -72.23 132.75 -19.66
CA GLN A 297 -72.28 131.63 -20.62
C GLN A 297 -72.96 131.99 -21.96
N LYS A 298 -73.88 132.96 -21.99
CA LYS A 298 -74.46 133.47 -23.25
C LYS A 298 -73.47 134.20 -24.16
N ILE A 299 -72.30 134.60 -23.65
CA ILE A 299 -71.27 135.33 -24.40
C ILE A 299 -70.16 134.36 -24.89
N GLN A 300 -70.05 133.16 -24.29
CA GLN A 300 -68.95 132.21 -24.54
C GLN A 300 -69.27 131.12 -25.57
N GLU A 301 -70.55 130.84 -25.86
CA GLU A 301 -70.97 129.80 -26.82
C GLU A 301 -70.80 130.19 -28.30
N GLN A 302 -70.31 131.41 -28.60
CA GLN A 302 -70.02 131.86 -29.97
C GLN A 302 -68.57 131.61 -30.43
N VAL A 303 -67.69 131.02 -29.62
CA VAL A 303 -66.25 130.92 -29.94
C VAL A 303 -65.74 129.48 -29.78
N ASN A 304 -66.11 128.61 -30.71
CA ASN A 304 -65.33 127.40 -31.07
C ASN A 304 -65.56 126.23 -30.09
N SER A 305 -66.37 125.22 -30.39
CA SER A 305 -66.29 124.30 -31.53
C SER A 305 -64.87 123.82 -31.87
N ALA A 306 -64.63 122.58 -31.42
CA ALA A 306 -63.75 121.57 -32.03
C ALA A 306 -62.23 121.74 -31.92
N LYS A 307 -61.66 120.95 -30.98
CA LYS A 307 -60.58 119.96 -31.21
C LYS A 307 -60.42 119.15 -29.91
N ALA A 308 -61.19 118.08 -29.73
CA ALA A 308 -60.97 116.72 -30.24
C ALA A 308 -59.98 115.93 -29.38
N ILE A 309 -60.57 114.97 -28.68
CA ILE A 309 -60.01 113.91 -27.84
C ILE A 309 -59.46 112.81 -28.76
N ASP A 310 -58.22 112.35 -28.55
CA ASP A 310 -57.65 111.16 -29.20
C ASP A 310 -56.80 110.34 -28.21
N LYS A 311 -57.45 109.30 -27.67
CA LYS A 311 -56.87 108.00 -27.33
C LYS A 311 -56.23 107.81 -25.95
N ASP A 312 -57.12 107.52 -25.02
CA ASP A 312 -57.05 106.31 -24.22
C ASP A 312 -57.06 105.01 -25.08
N PHE A 313 -56.74 103.87 -24.45
CA PHE A 313 -57.33 102.55 -24.74
C PHE A 313 -56.52 101.52 -25.57
N LYS A 314 -55.27 101.24 -25.18
CA LYS A 314 -54.72 99.87 -25.29
C LYS A 314 -54.11 99.41 -23.97
N ALA A 315 -55.01 99.31 -23.01
CA ALA A 315 -54.85 98.59 -21.77
C ALA A 315 -54.26 97.19 -21.98
N LEU A 316 -53.31 96.85 -21.11
CA LEU A 316 -53.40 95.69 -20.22
C LEU A 316 -54.59 94.77 -20.52
N LYS A 317 -54.32 93.61 -21.14
CA LYS A 317 -55.32 92.57 -21.31
C LYS A 317 -54.70 91.18 -21.10
N SER A 318 -55.08 90.62 -19.94
CA SER A 318 -55.02 89.23 -19.44
C SER A 318 -53.64 88.68 -19.05
N LYS A 319 -53.28 88.45 -17.78
CA LYS A 319 -53.87 87.73 -16.61
C LYS A 319 -53.59 86.21 -16.57
N LEU A 320 -53.07 85.79 -15.39
CA LEU A 320 -53.11 84.46 -14.73
C LEU A 320 -52.27 83.35 -15.41
N SER A 321 -51.64 82.37 -14.75
CA SER A 321 -51.81 81.74 -13.43
C SER A 321 -50.60 80.84 -13.13
N ASP A 322 -50.34 80.61 -11.84
CA ASP A 322 -49.77 79.42 -11.17
C ASP A 322 -48.31 78.92 -11.40
N ASP A 323 -47.68 78.72 -10.24
CA ASP A 323 -46.65 77.76 -9.83
C ASP A 323 -45.91 76.93 -10.89
N GLY A 324 -44.58 76.99 -10.86
CA GLY A 324 -43.77 76.01 -11.58
C GLY A 324 -42.26 76.24 -11.63
N ILE A 325 -41.63 76.90 -10.66
CA ILE A 325 -40.17 77.03 -10.64
C ILE A 325 -39.60 76.76 -9.25
N LEU A 326 -39.33 75.48 -8.99
CA LEU A 326 -38.10 75.05 -8.33
C LEU A 326 -37.62 73.70 -8.91
N ASP A 327 -37.72 73.58 -10.24
CA ASP A 327 -37.21 72.43 -10.99
C ASP A 327 -36.02 72.86 -11.87
N LYS A 328 -34.92 73.20 -11.20
CA LYS A 328 -33.58 73.40 -11.80
C LYS A 328 -32.46 72.76 -10.98
N SER A 329 -32.82 71.84 -10.07
CA SER A 329 -31.88 71.13 -9.20
C SER A 329 -31.85 69.62 -9.43
N HIS A 330 -32.78 69.05 -10.21
CA HIS A 330 -32.89 67.59 -10.37
C HIS A 330 -32.36 67.03 -11.70
N ASP A 331 -32.07 67.85 -12.71
CA ASP A 331 -31.54 67.38 -14.00
C ASP A 331 -30.02 67.12 -14.01
N ALA A 332 -29.25 67.73 -13.10
CA ALA A 332 -27.79 67.55 -13.06
C ALA A 332 -27.36 66.23 -12.39
N ASN A 333 -28.14 65.70 -11.44
CA ASN A 333 -27.80 64.47 -10.71
C ASN A 333 -28.26 63.18 -11.44
N LEU A 334 -29.18 63.28 -12.40
CA LEU A 334 -29.64 62.13 -13.20
C LEU A 334 -28.61 61.70 -14.25
N ILE A 335 -27.91 62.66 -14.87
CA ILE A 335 -26.92 62.37 -15.92
C ILE A 335 -25.64 61.74 -15.34
N GLU A 336 -25.26 62.08 -14.11
CA GLU A 336 -24.06 61.51 -13.44
C GLU A 336 -24.29 60.06 -12.94
N LEU A 337 -25.51 59.72 -12.53
CA LEU A 337 -25.88 58.35 -12.13
C LEU A 337 -26.03 57.42 -13.34
N GLN A 338 -26.50 57.93 -14.48
CA GLN A 338 -26.70 57.15 -15.71
C GLN A 338 -25.37 56.77 -16.39
N GLY A 339 -24.36 57.64 -16.34
CA GLY A 339 -23.01 57.34 -16.86
C GLY A 339 -22.23 56.31 -16.01
N ARG A 340 -22.54 56.19 -14.71
CA ARG A 340 -21.91 55.23 -13.80
C ARG A 340 -22.55 53.83 -13.90
N GLU A 341 -23.83 53.77 -14.25
CA GLU A 341 -24.56 52.53 -14.55
C GLU A 341 -24.05 51.87 -15.84
N GLU A 342 -23.81 52.64 -16.90
CA GLU A 342 -23.27 52.11 -18.18
C GLU A 342 -21.83 51.60 -18.07
N GLN A 343 -20.97 52.22 -17.24
CA GLN A 343 -19.61 51.73 -16.98
C GLN A 343 -19.62 50.42 -16.18
N LEU A 344 -20.53 50.25 -15.22
CA LEU A 344 -20.66 49.02 -14.44
C LEU A 344 -21.27 47.86 -15.27
N ASP A 345 -22.19 48.15 -16.20
CA ASP A 345 -22.76 47.13 -17.09
C ASP A 345 -21.75 46.63 -18.14
N GLN A 346 -20.85 47.50 -18.63
CA GLN A 346 -19.74 47.09 -19.52
C GLN A 346 -18.71 46.21 -18.80
N LEU A 347 -18.33 46.57 -17.56
CA LEU A 347 -17.43 45.76 -16.72
C LEU A 347 -18.04 44.40 -16.39
N ARG A 348 -19.34 44.34 -16.08
CA ARG A 348 -20.05 43.09 -15.83
C ARG A 348 -20.08 42.18 -17.05
N LYS A 349 -20.37 42.71 -18.24
CA LYS A 349 -20.37 41.95 -19.51
C LYS A 349 -18.98 41.42 -19.89
N GLN A 350 -17.91 42.12 -19.52
CA GLN A 350 -16.54 41.67 -19.77
C GLN A 350 -16.13 40.53 -18.83
N VAL A 351 -16.52 40.61 -17.55
CA VAL A 351 -16.30 39.53 -16.55
C VAL A 351 -17.14 38.28 -16.87
N GLU A 352 -18.38 38.44 -17.35
CA GLU A 352 -19.21 37.31 -17.79
C GLU A 352 -18.60 36.58 -19.00
N LYS A 353 -18.03 37.30 -19.97
CA LYS A 353 -17.34 36.70 -21.12
C LYS A 353 -16.06 35.96 -20.72
N GLU A 354 -15.25 36.51 -19.82
CA GLU A 354 -14.06 35.82 -19.31
C GLU A 354 -14.40 34.59 -18.47
N SER A 355 -15.48 34.64 -17.69
CA SER A 355 -15.98 33.50 -16.91
C SER A 355 -16.47 32.36 -17.83
N HIS A 356 -17.22 32.69 -18.89
CA HIS A 356 -17.71 31.69 -19.84
C HIS A 356 -16.56 31.05 -20.62
N ALA A 357 -15.55 31.83 -21.04
CA ALA A 357 -14.36 31.31 -21.72
C ALA A 357 -13.55 30.35 -20.85
N LYS A 358 -13.32 30.69 -19.56
CA LYS A 358 -12.63 29.81 -18.61
C LYS A 358 -13.42 28.54 -18.29
N CYS A 359 -14.75 28.63 -18.20
CA CYS A 359 -15.61 27.48 -17.99
C CYS A 359 -15.59 26.52 -19.19
N GLU A 360 -15.60 27.04 -20.42
CA GLU A 360 -15.50 26.23 -21.64
C GLU A 360 -14.13 25.57 -21.82
N GLU A 361 -13.05 26.25 -21.45
CA GLU A 361 -11.70 25.71 -21.47
C GLU A 361 -11.54 24.57 -20.45
N ALA A 362 -11.98 24.78 -19.21
CA ALA A 362 -11.98 23.74 -18.17
C ALA A 362 -12.86 22.53 -18.57
N THR A 363 -13.98 22.76 -19.25
CA THR A 363 -14.85 21.70 -19.75
C THR A 363 -14.19 20.91 -20.89
N ARG A 364 -13.42 21.57 -21.76
CA ARG A 364 -12.63 20.92 -22.81
C ARG A 364 -11.51 20.07 -22.22
N GLU A 365 -10.75 20.60 -21.27
CA GLU A 365 -9.68 19.85 -20.59
C GLU A 365 -10.22 18.63 -19.84
N PHE A 366 -11.31 18.80 -19.08
CA PHE A 366 -11.96 17.70 -18.37
C PHE A 366 -12.41 16.57 -19.32
N ASN A 367 -13.01 16.93 -20.46
CA ASN A 367 -13.42 15.94 -21.46
C ASN A 367 -12.23 15.23 -22.11
N ASN A 368 -11.11 15.94 -22.31
CA ASN A 368 -9.90 15.37 -22.88
C ASN A 368 -9.25 14.35 -21.92
N VAL A 369 -9.12 14.72 -20.64
CA VAL A 369 -8.63 13.82 -19.58
C VAL A 369 -9.55 12.60 -19.41
N LYS A 370 -10.87 12.79 -19.50
CA LYS A 370 -11.85 11.70 -19.44
C LYS A 370 -11.70 10.71 -20.60
N MET A 371 -11.40 11.18 -21.81
CA MET A 371 -11.13 10.35 -22.98
C MET A 371 -9.82 9.56 -22.80
N GLU A 372 -8.78 10.21 -22.28
CA GLU A 372 -7.47 9.59 -22.03
C GLU A 372 -7.56 8.48 -20.96
N ILE A 373 -8.30 8.71 -19.87
CA ILE A 373 -8.57 7.70 -18.84
C ILE A 373 -9.34 6.51 -19.42
N LYS A 374 -10.34 6.75 -20.28
CA LYS A 374 -11.08 5.67 -20.95
C LYS A 374 -10.18 4.83 -21.86
N SER A 375 -9.29 5.47 -22.62
CA SER A 375 -8.32 4.79 -23.48
C SER A 375 -7.34 3.94 -22.68
N ARG A 376 -6.75 4.48 -21.60
CA ARG A 376 -5.85 3.71 -20.72
C ARG A 376 -6.55 2.54 -20.03
N LYS A 377 -7.83 2.71 -19.66
CA LYS A 377 -8.63 1.61 -19.09
C LYS A 377 -8.82 0.47 -20.09
N GLN A 378 -9.11 0.80 -21.36
CA GLN A 378 -9.25 -0.21 -22.42
C GLN A 378 -7.93 -0.94 -22.69
N GLU A 379 -6.79 -0.23 -22.72
CA GLU A 379 -5.46 -0.87 -22.85
C GLU A 379 -5.14 -1.80 -21.68
N LEU A 380 -5.51 -1.42 -20.46
CA LEU A 380 -5.33 -2.27 -19.27
C LEU A 380 -6.21 -3.52 -19.33
N GLU A 381 -7.48 -3.41 -19.72
CA GLU A 381 -8.38 -4.55 -19.91
C GLU A 381 -7.89 -5.51 -21.01
N GLU A 382 -7.26 -4.99 -22.06
CA GLU A 382 -6.69 -5.80 -23.14
C GLU A 382 -5.39 -6.49 -22.72
N ARG A 383 -4.54 -5.83 -21.91
CA ARG A 383 -3.39 -6.47 -21.27
C ARG A 383 -3.80 -7.54 -20.28
N GLN A 384 -4.84 -7.29 -19.48
CA GLN A 384 -5.38 -8.27 -18.53
C GLN A 384 -5.85 -9.54 -19.24
N ARG A 385 -6.62 -9.41 -20.33
CA ARG A 385 -7.04 -10.56 -21.14
C ARG A 385 -5.87 -11.35 -21.75
N LYS A 386 -4.79 -10.67 -22.16
CA LYS A 386 -3.58 -11.35 -22.64
C LYS A 386 -2.87 -12.13 -21.53
N VAL A 387 -2.76 -11.55 -20.32
CA VAL A 387 -2.18 -12.24 -19.16
C VAL A 387 -3.01 -13.46 -18.78
N GLU A 388 -4.34 -13.32 -18.74
CA GLU A 388 -5.26 -14.45 -18.46
C GLU A 388 -5.14 -15.58 -19.49
N SER A 389 -4.98 -15.25 -20.77
CA SER A 389 -4.70 -16.25 -21.82
C SER A 389 -3.38 -16.98 -21.60
N VAL A 390 -2.32 -16.26 -21.29
CA VAL A 390 -0.99 -16.85 -21.04
C VAL A 390 -1.00 -17.73 -19.78
N VAL A 391 -1.70 -17.31 -18.72
CA VAL A 391 -1.86 -18.12 -17.50
C VAL A 391 -2.63 -19.41 -17.82
N GLY A 392 -3.70 -19.33 -18.63
CA GLY A 392 -4.43 -20.52 -19.07
C GLY A 392 -3.58 -21.49 -19.91
N GLU A 393 -2.70 -20.97 -20.77
CA GLU A 393 -1.73 -21.79 -21.51
C GLU A 393 -0.72 -22.47 -20.58
N VAL A 394 -0.19 -21.74 -19.58
CA VAL A 394 0.72 -22.28 -18.57
C VAL A 394 0.05 -23.38 -17.73
N ASP A 395 -1.20 -23.18 -17.32
CA ASP A 395 -1.98 -24.16 -16.57
C ASP A 395 -2.25 -25.42 -17.41
N SER A 396 -2.55 -25.25 -18.70
CA SER A 396 -2.73 -26.36 -19.64
C SER A 396 -1.45 -27.17 -19.84
N ILE A 397 -0.30 -26.49 -20.03
CA ILE A 397 1.02 -27.13 -20.15
C ILE A 397 1.39 -27.84 -18.85
N THR A 398 1.13 -27.24 -17.70
CA THR A 398 1.40 -27.82 -16.39
C THR A 398 0.57 -29.09 -16.16
N SER A 399 -0.72 -29.05 -16.52
CA SER A 399 -1.61 -30.21 -16.45
C SER A 399 -1.15 -31.34 -17.39
N SER A 400 -0.77 -31.02 -18.63
CA SER A 400 -0.24 -32.00 -19.59
C SER A 400 1.09 -32.61 -19.11
N THR A 401 1.99 -31.80 -18.56
CA THR A 401 3.28 -32.26 -18.00
C THR A 401 3.06 -33.20 -16.81
N ASN A 402 2.12 -32.88 -15.93
CA ASN A 402 1.77 -33.74 -14.79
C ASN A 402 1.16 -35.08 -15.25
N SER A 403 0.26 -35.06 -16.23
CA SER A 403 -0.34 -36.27 -16.80
C SER A 403 0.70 -37.17 -17.48
N ILE A 404 1.66 -36.60 -18.23
CA ILE A 404 2.77 -37.35 -18.83
C ILE A 404 3.65 -37.96 -17.74
N ARG A 405 3.97 -37.20 -16.69
CA ARG A 405 4.79 -37.69 -15.58
C ARG A 405 4.11 -38.86 -14.85
N GLU A 406 2.81 -38.77 -14.60
CA GLU A 406 2.02 -39.86 -13.99
C GLU A 406 1.96 -41.09 -14.91
N SER A 407 1.78 -40.90 -16.22
CA SER A 407 1.81 -41.98 -17.20
C SER A 407 3.18 -42.67 -17.27
N CYS A 408 4.27 -41.90 -17.30
CA CYS A 408 5.63 -42.45 -17.29
C CYS A 408 5.94 -43.20 -15.99
N ALA A 409 5.46 -42.70 -14.84
CA ALA A 409 5.61 -43.40 -13.56
C ALA A 409 4.83 -44.73 -13.54
N ALA A 410 3.62 -44.75 -14.12
CA ALA A 410 2.84 -45.98 -14.26
C ALA A 410 3.50 -46.98 -15.21
N GLU A 411 4.03 -46.54 -16.35
CA GLU A 411 4.78 -47.39 -17.28
C GLU A 411 6.05 -47.96 -16.66
N GLN A 412 6.78 -47.17 -15.86
CA GLN A 412 7.95 -47.66 -15.10
C GLN A 412 7.56 -48.75 -14.10
N GLN A 413 6.45 -48.58 -13.36
CA GLN A 413 5.95 -49.62 -12.46
C GLN A 413 5.54 -50.89 -13.19
N GLU A 414 4.86 -50.77 -14.33
CA GLU A 414 4.47 -51.92 -15.16
C GLU A 414 5.70 -52.65 -15.73
N LEU A 415 6.73 -51.92 -16.15
CA LEU A 415 7.99 -52.51 -16.62
C LEU A 415 8.71 -53.26 -15.51
N LEU A 416 8.81 -52.66 -14.32
CA LEU A 416 9.41 -53.30 -13.15
C LEU A 416 8.68 -54.59 -12.80
N ARG A 417 7.33 -54.55 -12.78
CA ARG A 417 6.51 -55.73 -12.53
C ARG A 417 6.71 -56.83 -13.58
N ARG A 418 6.81 -56.48 -14.87
CA ARG A 418 7.13 -57.45 -15.93
C ARG A 418 8.53 -58.03 -15.79
N CYS A 419 9.52 -57.23 -15.41
CA CYS A 419 10.86 -57.74 -15.11
C CYS A 419 10.84 -58.75 -13.96
N GLU A 420 10.08 -58.47 -12.89
CA GLU A 420 9.89 -59.41 -11.78
C GLU A 420 9.20 -60.71 -12.22
N ASP A 421 8.17 -60.61 -13.06
CA ASP A 421 7.46 -61.79 -13.57
C ASP A 421 8.34 -62.63 -14.51
N ILE A 422 9.15 -62.00 -15.38
CA ILE A 422 10.16 -62.70 -16.20
C ILE A 422 11.21 -63.38 -15.32
N MET A 423 11.67 -62.72 -14.25
CA MET A 423 12.60 -63.34 -13.30
C MET A 423 11.97 -64.54 -12.60
N LYS A 424 10.69 -64.48 -12.22
CA LYS A 424 9.96 -65.62 -11.65
C LYS A 424 9.81 -66.76 -12.66
N GLU A 425 9.43 -66.48 -13.90
CA GLU A 425 9.33 -67.50 -14.96
C GLU A 425 10.70 -68.12 -15.26
N PHE A 426 11.77 -67.33 -15.32
CA PHE A 426 13.14 -67.82 -15.50
C PHE A 426 13.54 -68.74 -14.35
N HIS A 427 13.24 -68.39 -13.10
CA HIS A 427 13.50 -69.24 -11.94
C HIS A 427 12.69 -70.54 -11.98
N GLN A 428 11.43 -70.50 -12.38
CA GLN A 428 10.60 -71.70 -12.56
C GLN A 428 11.12 -72.59 -13.70
N TYR A 429 11.52 -72.01 -14.82
CA TYR A 429 12.11 -72.73 -15.94
C TYR A 429 13.44 -73.38 -15.56
N SER A 430 14.33 -72.62 -14.89
CA SER A 430 15.61 -73.12 -14.37
C SER A 430 15.42 -74.26 -13.37
N HIS A 431 14.40 -74.21 -12.50
CA HIS A 431 14.07 -75.31 -11.59
C HIS A 431 13.52 -76.53 -12.33
N SER A 432 12.69 -76.35 -13.36
CA SER A 432 12.17 -77.47 -14.17
C SER A 432 13.24 -78.15 -15.01
N ILE A 433 14.21 -77.41 -15.57
CA ILE A 433 15.36 -77.96 -16.30
C ILE A 433 16.31 -78.70 -15.37
N GLY A 434 16.53 -78.17 -14.16
CA GLY A 434 17.35 -78.83 -13.14
C GLY A 434 16.81 -80.19 -12.70
N ALA A 435 15.50 -80.43 -12.86
CA ALA A 435 14.86 -81.71 -12.55
C ALA A 435 14.94 -82.75 -13.69
N VAL A 436 15.25 -82.36 -14.93
CA VAL A 436 15.20 -83.24 -16.12
C VAL A 436 16.58 -83.63 -16.66
N LEU A 437 17.64 -82.90 -16.30
CA LEU A 437 19.01 -83.27 -16.69
C LEU A 437 19.77 -83.87 -15.50
N PRO A 438 20.04 -85.19 -15.50
CA PRO A 438 20.96 -85.78 -14.54
C PRO A 438 22.37 -85.38 -14.98
N ILE A 439 22.88 -84.31 -14.38
CA ILE A 439 24.23 -83.87 -14.67
C ILE A 439 25.20 -84.83 -13.99
N ALA A 440 26.05 -85.32 -14.88
CA ALA A 440 27.07 -86.30 -14.69
C ALA A 440 28.00 -85.88 -13.57
#